data_AF-A0A067FKB5-F1
#
_entry.id   AF-A0A067FKB5-F1
#
_cell.length_a   1.000
_cell.length_b   1.000
_cell.length_c   1.000
_cell.angle_alpha   90.00
_cell.angle_beta   90.00
_cell.angle_gamma   90.00
#
_symmetry.space_group_name_H-M   'P 1'
#
loop_
_entity.id
_entity.type
_entity.pdbx_description
1 polymer ?
#
loop_
_entity_poly.entity_id
_entity_poly.type
_entity_poly.pdbx_seq_one_letter_code
_entity_poly.pdbx_strand_id
1 'polypeptide(L)'
;MAVEICVKAAVGAPDILGDCPFSQRALLTLEEKKVPYKRHLINISDKPQCGSKIFPSFVNFLKSKDPNDGTEQALLEELKALDEHLKTHGGPFIAGEKVTAVDLSLAPKLYHLQVALEHFKQWTVPESLAHVHGYTKKLFALESFQKTKAEKQYVIAGWVPKVNA
;
A
#
# COMPACT_ATOMS: atom_id res chain seq x y z
N MET A 1 10.76 -23.26 -9.93
CA MET A 1 10.46 -22.32 -8.83
C MET A 1 9.04 -22.57 -8.39
N ALA A 2 8.78 -22.71 -7.09
CA ALA A 2 7.41 -22.83 -6.57
C ALA A 2 6.77 -21.45 -6.54
N VAL A 3 5.49 -21.35 -6.91
CA VAL A 3 4.73 -20.09 -6.75
C VAL A 3 4.55 -19.83 -5.26
N GLU A 4 4.79 -18.61 -4.80
CA GLU A 4 4.53 -18.23 -3.41
C GLU A 4 3.41 -17.18 -3.36
N ILE A 5 2.46 -17.35 -2.44
CA ILE A 5 1.32 -16.44 -2.30
C ILE A 5 1.13 -16.03 -0.83
N CYS A 6 1.05 -14.72 -0.60
CA CYS A 6 0.69 -14.16 0.70
C CYS A 6 -0.82 -14.00 0.79
N VAL A 7 -1.43 -14.55 1.84
CA VAL A 7 -2.88 -14.47 2.08
C VAL A 7 -3.15 -14.01 3.50
N LYS A 8 -4.31 -13.37 3.72
CA LYS A 8 -4.71 -12.90 5.05
C LYS A 8 -4.82 -14.09 6.02
N ALA A 9 -4.23 -13.97 7.21
CA ALA A 9 -4.47 -14.87 8.33
C ALA A 9 -5.77 -14.50 9.08
N ALA A 10 -6.36 -15.45 9.79
CA ALA A 10 -7.54 -15.22 10.62
C ALA A 10 -7.22 -14.31 11.82
N VAL A 11 -8.19 -13.47 12.22
CA VAL A 11 -8.04 -12.59 13.39
C VAL A 11 -7.98 -13.44 14.65
N GLY A 12 -6.92 -13.27 15.46
CA GLY A 12 -6.71 -14.05 16.69
C GLY A 12 -6.14 -15.46 16.48
N ALA A 13 -5.93 -15.88 15.23
CA ALA A 13 -5.37 -17.19 14.89
C ALA A 13 -4.42 -17.07 13.66
N PRO A 14 -3.14 -16.69 13.87
CA PRO A 14 -2.21 -16.35 12.78
C PRO A 14 -1.87 -17.54 11.87
N ASP A 15 -2.02 -18.77 12.36
CA ASP A 15 -1.74 -20.00 11.60
C ASP A 15 -2.96 -20.52 10.81
N ILE A 16 -4.08 -19.79 10.83
CA ILE A 16 -5.32 -20.15 10.11
C ILE A 16 -5.56 -19.20 8.94
N LEU A 17 -6.07 -19.74 7.82
CA LEU A 17 -6.47 -18.94 6.66
C LEU A 17 -7.63 -17.99 7.02
N GLY A 18 -7.46 -16.71 6.70
CA GLY A 18 -8.44 -15.67 6.97
C GLY A 18 -9.50 -15.50 5.88
N ASP A 19 -10.36 -14.51 6.10
CA ASP A 19 -11.60 -14.22 5.36
C ASP A 19 -11.44 -13.27 4.15
N CYS A 20 -10.22 -13.05 3.65
CA CYS A 20 -10.00 -12.10 2.55
C CYS A 20 -10.53 -12.65 1.20
N PRO A 21 -11.57 -12.08 0.60
CA PRO A 21 -12.13 -12.60 -0.66
C PRO A 21 -11.16 -12.47 -1.84
N PHE A 22 -10.27 -11.47 -1.82
CA PHE A 22 -9.24 -11.32 -2.86
C PHE A 22 -8.18 -12.43 -2.79
N SER A 23 -7.76 -12.78 -1.57
CA SER A 23 -6.87 -13.91 -1.34
C SER A 23 -7.54 -15.21 -1.75
N GLN A 24 -8.80 -15.41 -1.36
CA GLN A 24 -9.56 -16.60 -1.75
C GLN A 24 -9.69 -16.74 -3.26
N ARG A 25 -9.98 -15.66 -4.00
CA ARG A 25 -10.02 -15.68 -5.47
C ARG A 25 -8.70 -16.15 -6.09
N ALA A 26 -7.57 -15.65 -5.57
CA ALA A 26 -6.25 -16.05 -6.06
C ALA A 26 -5.96 -17.53 -5.75
N LEU A 27 -6.29 -18.00 -4.54
CA LEU A 27 -6.15 -19.40 -4.13
C LEU A 27 -7.02 -20.33 -5.00
N LEU A 28 -8.30 -19.99 -5.20
CA LEU A 28 -9.21 -20.74 -6.08
C LEU A 28 -8.62 -20.91 -7.48
N THR A 29 -8.02 -19.86 -8.03
CA THR A 29 -7.40 -19.92 -9.36
C THR A 29 -6.20 -20.88 -9.38
N LEU A 30 -5.36 -20.87 -8.35
CA LEU A 30 -4.20 -21.76 -8.25
C LEU A 30 -4.62 -23.24 -8.14
N GLU A 31 -5.65 -23.51 -7.34
CA GLU A 31 -6.22 -24.86 -7.18
C GLU A 31 -6.84 -25.38 -8.49
N GLU A 32 -7.72 -24.60 -9.14
CA GLU A 32 -8.36 -24.98 -10.41
C GLU A 32 -7.35 -25.23 -11.53
N LYS A 33 -6.23 -24.48 -11.52
CA LYS A 33 -5.15 -24.64 -12.50
C LYS A 33 -4.12 -25.70 -12.11
N LYS A 34 -4.27 -26.34 -10.95
CA LYS A 34 -3.33 -27.34 -10.40
C LYS A 34 -1.88 -26.84 -10.37
N VAL A 35 -1.69 -25.54 -10.08
CA VAL A 35 -0.37 -24.94 -10.00
C VAL A 35 0.18 -25.17 -8.59
N PRO A 36 1.35 -25.81 -8.41
CA PRO A 36 1.93 -26.00 -7.08
C PRO A 36 2.37 -24.66 -6.47
N TYR A 37 2.00 -24.43 -5.21
CA TYR A 37 2.28 -23.16 -4.53
C TYR A 37 2.52 -23.32 -3.03
N LYS A 38 3.22 -22.33 -2.45
CA LYS A 38 3.44 -22.17 -1.00
C LYS A 38 2.63 -20.98 -0.51
N ARG A 39 1.88 -21.17 0.58
CA ARG A 39 1.10 -20.11 1.24
C ARG A 39 1.91 -19.49 2.37
N HIS A 40 1.84 -18.17 2.47
CA HIS A 40 2.31 -17.40 3.61
C HIS A 40 1.11 -16.69 4.24
N LEU A 41 0.79 -17.04 5.48
CA LEU A 41 -0.28 -16.41 6.24
C LEU A 41 0.23 -15.10 6.84
N ILE A 42 -0.42 -14.00 6.48
CA ILE A 42 -0.05 -12.67 6.95
C ILE A 42 -1.03 -12.24 8.03
N ASN A 43 -0.56 -12.16 9.27
CA ASN A 43 -1.32 -11.55 10.35
C ASN A 43 -1.49 -10.05 10.06
N ILE A 44 -2.73 -9.65 9.77
CA ILE A 44 -3.07 -8.27 9.47
C ILE A 44 -3.28 -7.46 10.76
N SER A 45 -3.55 -8.11 11.88
CA SER A 45 -3.77 -7.47 13.17
C SER A 45 -2.46 -7.06 13.84
N ASP A 46 -1.37 -7.76 13.55
CA ASP A 46 0.00 -7.46 14.02
C ASP A 46 0.80 -6.73 12.94
N LYS A 47 0.19 -5.69 12.35
CA LYS A 47 0.91 -4.79 11.44
C LYS A 47 1.66 -3.77 12.28
N PRO A 48 2.89 -3.37 11.89
CA PRO A 48 3.42 -2.10 12.33
C PRO A 48 2.33 -1.03 12.13
N GLN A 49 1.99 -0.31 13.20
CA GLN A 49 0.91 0.69 13.17
C GLN A 49 1.16 1.72 12.05
N CYS A 50 2.45 1.94 11.72
CA CYS A 50 2.92 2.88 10.72
C CYS A 50 2.36 2.59 9.32
N GLY A 51 1.66 3.58 8.77
CA GLY A 51 1.14 3.55 7.40
C GLY A 51 -0.18 2.81 7.18
N SER A 52 -0.74 2.17 8.21
CA SER A 52 -2.03 1.45 8.10
C SER A 52 -3.20 2.36 7.70
N LYS A 53 -3.19 3.62 8.17
CA LYS A 53 -4.22 4.63 7.93
C LYS A 53 -3.92 5.55 6.74
N ILE A 54 -2.73 5.48 6.13
CA ILE A 54 -2.38 6.32 4.96
C ILE A 54 -3.43 6.19 3.86
N PHE A 55 -3.84 4.97 3.50
CA PHE A 55 -4.76 4.77 2.38
C PHE A 55 -6.18 5.28 2.67
N PRO A 56 -6.80 4.97 3.83
CA PRO A 56 -8.04 5.63 4.25
C PRO A 56 -7.95 7.17 4.24
N SER A 57 -6.92 7.76 4.85
CA SER A 57 -6.74 9.22 4.89
C SER A 57 -6.56 9.80 3.49
N PHE A 58 -5.82 9.12 2.62
CA PHE A 58 -5.67 9.49 1.21
C PHE A 58 -7.02 9.47 0.49
N VAL A 59 -7.84 8.44 0.65
CA VAL A 59 -9.16 8.35 -0.02
C VAL A 59 -10.07 9.46 0.48
N ASN A 60 -10.07 9.73 1.78
CA ASN A 60 -10.86 10.82 2.37
C ASN A 60 -10.43 12.17 1.81
N PHE A 61 -9.12 12.46 1.80
CA PHE A 61 -8.60 13.69 1.21
C PHE A 61 -8.97 13.77 -0.27
N LEU A 62 -8.66 12.75 -1.07
CA LEU A 62 -8.93 12.73 -2.51
C LEU A 62 -10.39 13.06 -2.84
N LYS A 63 -11.34 12.55 -2.05
CA LYS A 63 -12.79 12.79 -2.23
C LYS A 63 -13.30 14.10 -1.63
N SER A 64 -12.53 14.72 -0.75
CA SER A 64 -12.91 15.99 -0.13
C SER A 64 -13.06 17.10 -1.18
N LYS A 65 -14.15 17.85 -1.05
CA LYS A 65 -14.44 19.05 -1.84
C LYS A 65 -14.11 20.34 -1.08
N ASP A 66 -13.96 20.25 0.25
CA ASP A 66 -13.67 21.38 1.12
C ASP A 66 -12.18 21.39 1.48
N PRO A 67 -11.39 22.38 1.04
CA PRO A 67 -9.96 22.46 1.37
C PRO A 67 -9.69 22.62 2.88
N ASN A 68 -10.69 22.96 3.71
CA ASN A 68 -10.52 23.24 5.14
C ASN A 68 -11.11 22.17 6.06
N ASP A 69 -11.54 21.01 5.54
CA ASP A 69 -12.13 19.94 6.34
C ASP A 69 -11.12 19.11 7.16
N GLY A 70 -9.83 19.46 7.08
CA GLY A 70 -8.74 18.81 7.80
C GLY A 70 -8.30 17.46 7.24
N THR A 71 -8.87 16.98 6.13
CA THR A 71 -8.51 15.68 5.53
C THR A 71 -7.07 15.67 5.00
N GLU A 72 -6.58 16.80 4.46
CA GLU A 72 -5.17 16.95 4.07
C GLU A 72 -4.25 16.79 5.28
N GLN A 73 -4.56 17.47 6.38
CA GLN A 73 -3.76 17.44 7.59
C GLN A 73 -3.70 16.02 8.18
N ALA A 74 -4.82 15.30 8.18
CA ALA A 74 -4.86 13.90 8.62
C ALA A 74 -3.98 12.99 7.73
N LEU A 75 -3.93 13.22 6.42
CA LEU A 75 -3.00 12.50 5.54
C LEU A 75 -1.54 12.86 5.86
N LEU A 76 -1.24 14.14 6.07
CA LEU A 76 0.09 14.61 6.41
C LEU A 76 0.60 14.03 7.73
N GLU A 77 -0.24 13.89 8.74
CA GLU A 77 0.12 13.25 10.02
C GLU A 77 0.52 11.79 9.84
N GLU A 78 -0.22 11.04 9.03
CA GLU A 78 0.11 9.64 8.73
C GLU A 78 1.40 9.50 7.91
N LEU A 79 1.65 10.42 6.97
CA LEU A 79 2.90 10.47 6.21
C LEU A 79 4.09 10.88 7.08
N LYS A 80 3.91 11.81 8.02
CA LYS A 80 4.93 12.19 9.01
C LYS A 80 5.29 11.03 9.93
N ALA A 81 4.28 10.28 10.40
CA ALA A 81 4.51 9.09 11.21
C ALA A 81 5.31 8.02 10.44
N LEU A 82 5.04 7.84 9.14
CA LEU A 82 5.85 6.98 8.28
C LEU A 82 7.27 7.51 8.09
N ASP A 83 7.44 8.82 7.86
CA ASP A 83 8.77 9.43 7.66
C ASP A 83 9.66 9.25 8.90
N GLU A 84 9.14 9.53 10.10
CA GLU A 84 9.87 9.34 11.36
C GLU A 84 10.16 7.85 11.65
N HIS A 85 9.25 6.95 11.27
CA HIS A 85 9.52 5.50 11.35
C HIS A 85 10.70 5.12 10.44
N LEU A 86 10.69 5.56 9.18
CA LEU A 86 11.75 5.26 8.21
C LEU A 86 13.10 5.90 8.57
N LYS A 87 13.07 7.06 9.23
CA LYS A 87 14.26 7.75 9.73
C LYS A 87 14.92 7.03 10.89
N THR A 88 14.12 6.46 11.80
CA THR A 88 14.61 5.79 13.02
C THR A 88 15.08 4.36 12.76
N HIS A 89 14.53 3.69 11.75
CA HIS A 89 14.88 2.32 11.40
C HIS A 89 15.98 2.32 10.33
N GLY A 90 17.13 1.70 10.63
CA GLY A 90 18.38 1.83 9.88
C GLY A 90 18.43 1.21 8.47
N GLY A 91 17.31 1.07 7.78
CA GLY A 91 17.27 0.49 6.44
C GLY A 91 16.28 1.17 5.49
N PRO A 92 16.43 0.93 4.18
CA PRO A 92 15.58 1.51 3.14
C PRO A 92 14.10 1.15 3.18
N PHE A 93 13.70 0.12 3.94
CA PHE A 93 12.34 -0.41 3.99
C PHE A 93 11.82 -0.43 5.43
N ILE A 94 10.52 -0.66 5.61
CA ILE A 94 9.85 -0.51 6.91
C ILE A 94 10.49 -1.37 8.02
N ALA A 95 10.96 -2.57 7.66
CA ALA A 95 11.59 -3.51 8.59
C ALA A 95 13.12 -3.61 8.41
N GLY A 96 13.76 -2.61 7.80
CA GLY A 96 15.22 -2.55 7.64
C GLY A 96 15.69 -2.75 6.20
N GLU A 97 16.64 -3.64 5.99
CA GLU A 97 17.39 -3.74 4.72
C GLU A 97 16.62 -4.38 3.56
N LYS A 98 15.69 -5.29 3.86
CA LYS A 98 15.00 -6.11 2.86
C LYS A 98 13.53 -5.77 2.79
N VAL A 99 12.98 -5.86 1.58
CA VAL A 99 11.54 -5.75 1.33
C VAL A 99 10.81 -6.86 2.09
N THR A 100 9.74 -6.50 2.78
CA THR A 100 8.86 -7.41 3.52
C THR A 100 7.42 -7.31 3.02
N ALA A 101 6.53 -8.15 3.56
CA ALA A 101 5.11 -8.11 3.23
C ALA A 101 4.45 -6.74 3.53
N VAL A 102 4.97 -5.99 4.51
CA VAL A 102 4.43 -4.66 4.86
C VAL A 102 4.72 -3.67 3.73
N ASP A 103 5.94 -3.69 3.20
CA ASP A 103 6.37 -2.86 2.08
C ASP A 103 5.55 -3.18 0.82
N LEU A 104 5.36 -4.46 0.53
CA LEU A 104 4.55 -4.92 -0.61
C LEU A 104 3.06 -4.59 -0.47
N SER A 105 2.56 -4.45 0.76
CA SER A 105 1.19 -3.99 1.04
C SER A 105 1.05 -2.47 0.85
N LEU A 106 2.10 -1.70 1.16
CA LEU A 106 2.07 -0.25 1.15
C LEU A 106 2.44 0.33 -0.22
N ALA A 107 3.32 -0.31 -0.99
CA ALA A 107 3.80 0.21 -2.28
C ALA A 107 2.67 0.52 -3.27
N PRO A 108 1.68 -0.35 -3.53
CA PRO A 108 0.57 -0.02 -4.43
C PRO A 108 -0.29 1.16 -3.91
N LYS A 109 -0.44 1.27 -2.58
CA LYS A 109 -1.23 2.34 -1.96
C LYS A 109 -0.55 3.70 -2.12
N LEU A 110 0.75 3.77 -1.88
CA LEU A 110 1.54 4.99 -2.07
C LEU A 110 1.60 5.39 -3.55
N TYR A 111 1.65 4.42 -4.47
CA TYR A 111 1.59 4.70 -5.90
C TYR A 111 0.26 5.32 -6.32
N HIS A 112 -0.86 4.74 -5.86
CA HIS A 112 -2.18 5.32 -6.11
C HIS A 112 -2.32 6.72 -5.51
N LEU A 113 -1.78 6.93 -4.29
CA LEU A 113 -1.74 8.23 -3.63
C LEU A 113 -1.03 9.27 -4.49
N GLN A 114 0.22 9.01 -4.91
CA GLN A 114 1.00 9.97 -5.70
C GLN A 114 0.32 10.29 -7.03
N VAL A 115 -0.11 9.27 -7.78
CA VAL A 115 -0.71 9.47 -9.11
C VAL A 115 -2.06 10.18 -9.02
N ALA A 116 -2.93 9.79 -8.09
CA ALA A 116 -4.27 10.36 -8.00
C ALA A 116 -4.26 11.78 -7.40
N LEU A 117 -3.49 12.04 -6.33
CA LEU A 117 -3.43 13.37 -5.74
C LEU A 117 -2.75 14.39 -6.67
N GLU A 118 -1.70 13.98 -7.39
CA GLU A 118 -1.06 14.81 -8.42
C GLU A 118 -2.09 15.22 -9.47
N HIS A 119 -2.90 14.27 -9.97
CA HIS A 119 -3.88 14.54 -11.02
C HIS A 119 -5.10 15.36 -10.54
N PHE A 120 -5.78 14.91 -9.49
CA PHE A 120 -7.09 15.45 -9.08
C PHE A 120 -6.99 16.67 -8.15
N LYS A 121 -5.88 16.84 -7.44
CA LYS A 121 -5.71 17.93 -6.46
C LYS A 121 -4.48 18.80 -6.71
N GLN A 122 -3.65 18.50 -7.71
CA GLN A 122 -2.35 19.16 -7.93
C GLN A 122 -1.47 19.10 -6.66
N TRP A 123 -1.60 18.01 -5.90
CA TRP A 123 -0.95 17.84 -4.61
C TRP A 123 0.11 16.75 -4.69
N THR A 124 1.27 17.02 -4.10
CA THR A 124 2.39 16.08 -4.00
C THR A 124 2.85 15.96 -2.56
N VAL A 125 3.45 14.81 -2.22
CA VAL A 125 4.04 14.60 -0.90
C VAL A 125 5.08 15.71 -0.62
N PRO A 126 4.99 16.45 0.50
CA PRO A 126 5.92 17.54 0.77
C PRO A 126 7.39 17.10 0.77
N GLU A 127 8.26 17.90 0.18
CA GLU A 127 9.71 17.64 0.11
C GLU A 127 10.37 17.51 1.49
N SER A 128 9.75 18.08 2.55
CA SER A 128 10.21 17.90 3.92
C SER A 128 10.15 16.45 4.41
N LEU A 129 9.37 15.58 3.77
CA LEU A 129 9.27 14.15 4.08
C LEU A 129 10.27 13.34 3.26
N ALA A 130 11.56 13.64 3.46
CA ALA A 130 12.66 13.11 2.66
C ALA A 130 12.79 11.57 2.73
N HIS A 131 12.45 10.96 3.87
CA HIS A 131 12.54 9.50 4.03
C HIS A 131 11.40 8.79 3.29
N VAL A 132 10.19 9.37 3.28
CA VAL A 132 9.08 8.87 2.45
C VAL A 132 9.43 8.96 0.96
N HIS A 133 10.05 10.05 0.52
CA HIS A 133 10.54 10.18 -0.86
C HIS A 133 11.62 9.14 -1.19
N GLY A 134 12.61 8.97 -0.31
CA GLY A 134 13.65 7.94 -0.46
C GLY A 134 13.08 6.52 -0.52
N TYR A 135 12.10 6.24 0.35
CA TYR A 135 11.40 4.97 0.43
C TYR A 135 10.58 4.66 -0.83
N THR A 136 9.74 5.59 -1.26
CA THR A 136 8.92 5.42 -2.48
C THR A 136 9.79 5.28 -3.73
N LYS A 137 10.88 6.05 -3.83
CA LYS A 137 11.87 5.90 -4.91
C LYS A 137 12.43 4.47 -4.97
N LYS A 138 12.84 3.92 -3.82
CA LYS A 138 13.39 2.55 -3.75
C LYS A 138 12.33 1.48 -4.02
N LEU A 139 11.13 1.60 -3.44
CA LEU A 139 10.01 0.70 -3.69
C LEU A 139 9.63 0.66 -5.17
N PHE A 140 9.48 1.83 -5.79
CA PHE A 140 9.05 1.89 -7.17
C PHE A 140 10.15 1.45 -8.13
N ALA A 141 11.42 1.53 -7.74
CA ALA A 141 12.52 0.97 -8.53
C ALA A 141 12.59 -0.58 -8.50
N LEU A 142 11.85 -1.26 -7.62
CA LEU A 142 11.83 -2.72 -7.59
C LEU A 142 11.33 -3.28 -8.92
N GLU A 143 12.03 -4.29 -9.45
CA GLU A 143 11.64 -4.98 -10.68
C GLU A 143 10.22 -5.54 -10.59
N SER A 144 9.86 -6.12 -9.43
CA SER A 144 8.52 -6.63 -9.15
C SER A 144 7.46 -5.53 -9.24
N PHE A 145 7.75 -4.34 -8.74
CA PHE A 145 6.85 -3.19 -8.82
C PHE A 145 6.72 -2.70 -10.27
N GLN A 146 7.84 -2.54 -10.98
CA GLN A 146 7.82 -2.08 -12.38
C GLN A 146 7.04 -3.02 -13.30
N LYS A 147 7.13 -4.34 -13.09
CA LYS A 147 6.39 -5.35 -13.87
C LYS A 147 4.89 -5.41 -13.55
N THR A 148 4.46 -4.92 -12.39
CA THR A 148 3.08 -5.11 -11.89
C THR A 148 2.29 -3.82 -11.69
N LYS A 149 2.94 -2.64 -11.69
CA LYS A 149 2.25 -1.36 -11.59
C LYS A 149 1.33 -1.16 -12.80
N ALA A 150 0.13 -0.63 -12.53
CA ALA A 150 -0.73 -0.13 -13.58
C ALA A 150 -0.14 1.15 -14.19
N GLU A 151 -0.40 1.42 -15.48
CA GLU A 151 -0.05 2.71 -16.05
C GLU A 151 -0.84 3.84 -15.38
N LYS A 152 -0.23 5.03 -15.26
CA LYS A 152 -0.84 6.18 -14.58
C LYS A 152 -2.26 6.49 -15.10
N GLN A 153 -2.46 6.44 -16.42
CA GLN A 153 -3.76 6.71 -17.04
C GLN A 153 -4.88 5.76 -16.56
N TYR A 154 -4.57 4.49 -16.35
CA TYR A 154 -5.55 3.50 -15.88
C TYR A 154 -5.79 3.59 -14.37
N VAL A 155 -4.78 4.02 -13.59
CA VAL A 155 -4.98 4.38 -12.18
C VAL A 155 -5.96 5.54 -12.08
N ILE A 156 -5.74 6.63 -12.84
CA ILE A 156 -6.61 7.80 -12.87
C ILE A 156 -8.04 7.40 -13.27
N ALA A 157 -8.19 6.69 -14.39
CA ALA A 157 -9.51 6.23 -14.86
C ALA A 157 -10.26 5.39 -13.82
N GLY A 158 -9.56 4.55 -13.04
CA GLY A 158 -10.15 3.78 -11.95
C GLY A 158 -10.61 4.61 -10.75
N TRP A 159 -10.11 5.83 -10.59
CA TRP A 159 -10.52 6.77 -9.54
C TRP A 159 -11.60 7.75 -9.98
N VAL A 160 -11.69 8.11 -11.27
CA VAL A 160 -12.71 9.02 -11.81
C VAL A 160 -14.14 8.77 -11.25
N PRO A 161 -14.71 7.54 -11.33
CA PRO A 161 -16.07 7.31 -10.84
C PRO A 161 -16.18 7.39 -9.32
N LYS A 162 -15.09 7.29 -8.57
CA LYS A 162 -15.08 7.33 -7.09
C LYS A 162 -14.95 8.73 -6.53
N VAL A 163 -14.33 9.64 -7.29
CA VAL A 163 -14.15 11.06 -6.94
C VAL A 163 -15.38 11.87 -7.36
N ASN A 164 -16.00 11.51 -8.50
CA ASN A 164 -17.16 12.21 -9.03
C ASN A 164 -18.51 11.69 -8.51
N ALA A 165 -18.52 10.57 -7.76
CA ALA A 165 -19.71 10.07 -7.06
C ALA A 165 -19.90 10.82 -5.73
#